data_AF-A0A7X1J8F7-F1
#
_entry.id   AF-A0A7X1J8F7-F1
#
_cell.length_a   1.000
_cell.length_b   1.000
_cell.length_c   1.000
_cell.angle_alpha   90.00
_cell.angle_beta   90.00
_cell.angle_gamma   90.00
#
_symmetry.space_group_name_H-M   'P 1'
#
loop_
_entity.id
_entity.type
_entity.pdbx_description
1 polymer ?
#
loop_
_entity_poly.entity_id
_entity_poly.type
_entity_poly.pdbx_seq_one_letter_code
_entity_poly.pdbx_strand_id
1 'polypeptide(L)'
;MAVNRASAGYRGMGKTDAKDATVIADQARMRRDLTLLRPDDEHAIEVFYTSALVSVQRDPNSRQFYDRKRAEGKRHVQAVLALARRRVNVLWALIRDRRCYQVTPPATSAA
;
A
#
# COMPACT_ATOMS: atom_id res chain seq x y z
N MET A 1 33.69 -6.15 0.78
CA MET A 1 33.04 -5.02 1.47
C MET A 1 32.49 -4.03 0.43
N ALA A 2 31.38 -4.36 -0.23
CA ALA A 2 30.75 -3.46 -1.21
C ALA A 2 29.72 -2.57 -0.49
N VAL A 3 30.19 -1.43 0.02
CA VAL A 3 29.34 -0.45 0.71
C VAL A 3 28.49 0.29 -0.31
N ASN A 4 27.18 0.27 -0.09
CA ASN A 4 26.09 0.89 -0.83
C ASN A 4 26.47 2.28 -1.43
N ARG A 5 26.76 2.32 -2.75
CA ARG A 5 27.06 3.56 -3.49
C ARG A 5 25.83 4.44 -3.76
N ALA A 6 24.61 3.95 -3.52
CA ALA A 6 23.39 4.70 -3.84
C ALA A 6 23.12 5.83 -2.84
N SER A 7 23.57 5.71 -1.60
CA SER A 7 23.34 6.71 -0.54
C SER A 7 24.16 8.00 -0.71
N ALA A 8 25.17 8.02 -1.58
CA ALA A 8 25.99 9.21 -1.85
C ALA A 8 25.20 10.34 -2.55
N GLY A 9 24.23 10.01 -3.41
CA GLY A 9 23.44 10.98 -4.18
C GLY A 9 22.41 11.77 -3.36
N TYR A 10 22.14 11.36 -2.11
CA TYR A 10 21.03 11.88 -1.30
C TYR A 10 21.49 12.51 0.04
N ARG A 11 22.79 12.77 0.18
CA ARG A 11 23.44 13.33 1.39
C ARG A 11 23.01 14.79 1.61
N GLY A 12 22.58 15.13 2.83
CA GLY A 12 22.25 16.51 3.24
C GLY A 12 20.75 16.85 3.29
N MET A 13 19.86 16.02 2.75
CA MET A 13 18.41 16.18 2.93
C MET A 13 17.93 15.41 4.18
N GLY A 14 17.15 16.05 5.06
CA GLY A 14 16.54 15.43 6.24
C GLY A 14 15.61 14.24 5.90
N LYS A 15 15.38 13.35 6.86
CA LYS A 15 14.53 12.17 6.68
C LYS A 15 13.05 12.59 6.62
N THR A 16 12.43 12.43 5.46
CA THR A 16 11.01 12.69 5.22
C THR A 16 10.44 11.57 4.37
N ASP A 17 9.18 11.18 4.59
CA ASP A 17 8.55 10.08 3.84
C ASP A 17 8.51 10.34 2.33
N ALA A 18 8.37 11.61 1.93
CA ALA A 18 8.41 12.03 0.52
C ALA A 18 9.79 11.83 -0.12
N LYS A 19 10.88 12.08 0.62
CA LYS A 19 12.25 11.82 0.16
C LYS A 19 12.47 10.32 0.00
N ASP A 20 12.14 9.55 1.03
CA ASP A 20 12.33 8.10 1.03
C ASP A 20 11.54 7.45 -0.13
N ALA A 21 10.31 7.89 -0.37
CA ALA A 21 9.51 7.45 -1.52
C ALA A 21 10.17 7.79 -2.87
N THR A 22 10.76 8.98 -3.00
CA THR A 22 11.46 9.39 -4.23
C THR A 22 12.70 8.53 -4.48
N VAL A 23 13.51 8.29 -3.44
CA VAL A 23 14.70 7.43 -3.50
C VAL A 23 14.32 6.00 -3.88
N ILE A 24 13.31 5.44 -3.22
CA ILE A 24 12.83 4.08 -3.50
C ILE A 24 12.33 3.98 -4.94
N ALA A 25 11.56 4.96 -5.42
CA ALA A 25 11.07 4.98 -6.78
C ALA A 25 12.20 5.07 -7.82
N ASP A 26 13.20 5.92 -7.57
CA ASP A 26 14.38 6.05 -8.43
C ASP A 26 15.17 4.74 -8.51
N GLN A 27 15.49 4.15 -7.35
CA GLN A 27 16.16 2.85 -7.29
C GLN A 27 15.35 1.74 -7.97
N ALA A 28 14.03 1.73 -7.80
CA ALA A 28 13.16 0.76 -8.45
C ALA A 28 13.15 0.92 -9.98
N ARG A 29 13.16 2.16 -10.51
CA ARG A 29 13.23 2.40 -11.97
C ARG A 29 14.53 1.94 -12.60
N MET A 30 15.63 1.99 -11.85
CA MET A 30 16.94 1.53 -12.32
C MET A 30 17.06 0.00 -12.35
N ARG A 31 16.25 -0.71 -11.54
CA ARG A 31 16.23 -2.18 -11.51
C ARG A 31 15.53 -2.74 -12.74
N ARG A 32 16.13 -3.78 -13.35
CA ARG A 32 15.57 -4.54 -14.48
C ARG A 32 15.14 -5.96 -14.10
N ASP A 33 15.30 -6.32 -12.83
CA ASP A 33 15.09 -7.65 -12.26
C ASP A 33 13.87 -7.70 -11.33
N LEU A 34 12.95 -6.72 -11.44
CA LEU A 34 11.74 -6.69 -10.65
C LEU A 34 10.74 -7.75 -11.14
N THR A 35 10.34 -8.65 -10.24
CA THR A 35 9.33 -9.66 -10.52
C THR A 35 7.95 -9.01 -10.67
N LEU A 36 7.23 -9.38 -11.72
CA LEU A 36 5.83 -9.02 -11.88
C LEU A 36 5.00 -9.79 -10.84
N LEU A 37 4.33 -9.06 -9.95
CA LEU A 37 3.41 -9.65 -8.99
C LEU A 37 2.12 -10.10 -9.68
N ARG A 38 1.81 -11.39 -9.59
CA ARG A 38 0.55 -11.99 -10.00
C ARG A 38 -0.40 -12.10 -8.81
N PRO A 39 -1.73 -12.09 -9.03
CA PRO A 39 -2.70 -12.19 -7.93
C PRO A 39 -2.61 -13.48 -7.11
N ASP A 40 -2.13 -14.55 -7.73
CA ASP A 40 -1.94 -15.88 -7.15
C ASP A 40 -0.56 -16.06 -6.46
N ASP A 41 0.33 -15.06 -6.54
CA ASP A 41 1.62 -15.11 -5.86
C ASP A 41 1.42 -15.11 -4.34
N GLU A 42 1.97 -16.12 -3.66
CA GLU A 42 1.89 -16.26 -2.21
C GLU A 42 2.42 -15.01 -1.49
N HIS A 43 3.54 -14.45 -1.97
CA HIS A 43 4.11 -13.23 -1.41
C HIS A 43 3.20 -12.01 -1.60
N ALA A 44 2.48 -11.90 -2.72
CA ALA A 44 1.53 -10.81 -2.92
C ALA A 44 0.38 -10.92 -1.91
N ILE A 45 -0.15 -12.14 -1.72
CA ILE A 45 -1.20 -12.42 -0.74
C ILE A 45 -0.72 -12.05 0.68
N GLU A 46 0.47 -12.51 1.07
CA GLU A 46 1.05 -12.26 2.39
C GLU A 46 1.25 -10.76 2.67
N VAL A 47 1.81 -10.02 1.71
CA VAL A 47 2.05 -8.59 1.83
C VAL A 47 0.74 -7.83 2.03
N PHE A 48 -0.29 -8.12 1.24
CA PHE A 48 -1.57 -7.43 1.37
C PHE A 48 -2.35 -7.85 2.61
N TYR A 49 -2.23 -9.11 3.04
CA TYR A 49 -2.81 -9.59 4.29
C TYR A 49 -2.19 -8.87 5.50
N THR A 50 -0.85 -8.82 5.56
CA THR A 50 -0.11 -8.13 6.63
C THR A 50 -0.40 -6.63 6.62
N SER A 51 -0.42 -6.00 5.44
CA SER A 51 -0.81 -4.60 5.28
C SER A 51 -2.20 -4.32 5.85
N ALA A 52 -3.16 -5.22 5.61
CA ALA A 52 -4.52 -5.08 6.15
C ALA A 52 -4.53 -5.19 7.68
N LEU A 53 -3.82 -6.16 8.27
CA LEU A 53 -3.73 -6.32 9.74
C LEU A 53 -3.13 -5.10 10.43
N VAL A 54 -2.06 -4.52 9.88
CA VAL A 54 -1.45 -3.30 10.41
C VAL A 54 -2.43 -2.13 10.28
N SER A 55 -3.16 -2.04 9.18
CA SER A 55 -4.11 -0.95 8.95
C SER A 55 -5.30 -0.99 9.88
N VAL A 56 -5.80 -2.18 10.25
CA VAL A 56 -6.85 -2.32 11.28
C VAL A 56 -6.41 -1.71 12.62
N GLN A 57 -5.12 -1.75 12.93
CA GLN A 57 -4.58 -1.21 14.18
C GLN A 57 -4.28 0.30 14.11
N ARG A 58 -3.98 0.83 12.92
CA ARG A 58 -3.44 2.19 12.76
C ARG A 58 -4.40 3.18 12.12
N ASP A 59 -5.41 2.73 11.39
CA ASP A 59 -6.35 3.57 10.66
C ASP A 59 -7.81 3.31 11.07
N PRO A 60 -8.51 4.32 11.63
CA PRO A 60 -9.92 4.20 12.01
C PRO A 60 -10.86 3.79 10.86
N ASN A 61 -10.59 4.24 9.63
CA ASN A 61 -11.42 3.89 8.47
C ASN A 61 -11.29 2.42 8.07
N SER A 62 -10.06 1.89 8.17
CA SER A 62 -9.78 0.46 7.99
C SER A 62 -10.42 -0.37 9.11
N ARG A 63 -10.33 0.10 10.36
CA ARG A 63 -10.93 -0.55 11.53
C ARG A 63 -12.44 -0.65 11.41
N GLN A 64 -13.13 0.45 11.11
CA GLN A 64 -14.58 0.48 10.95
C GLN A 64 -15.05 -0.48 9.84
N PHE A 65 -14.33 -0.54 8.71
CA PHE A 65 -14.66 -1.48 7.65
C PHE A 65 -14.51 -2.94 8.10
N TYR A 66 -13.42 -3.25 8.81
CA TYR A 66 -13.18 -4.58 9.35
C TYR A 66 -14.26 -4.98 10.36
N ASP A 67 -14.59 -4.09 11.30
CA ASP A 67 -15.61 -4.35 12.33
C ASP A 67 -17.00 -4.54 11.69
N ARG A 68 -17.35 -3.75 10.68
CA ARG A 68 -18.56 -3.97 9.88
C ARG A 68 -18.56 -5.36 9.22
N LYS A 69 -17.44 -5.79 8.65
CA LYS A 69 -17.33 -7.14 8.06
C LYS A 69 -17.46 -8.24 9.11
N ARG A 70 -16.99 -8.02 10.35
CA ARG A 70 -17.21 -8.93 11.48
C ARG A 70 -18.67 -8.96 11.93
N ALA A 71 -19.35 -7.81 11.93
CA ALA A 71 -20.78 -7.70 12.25
C ALA A 71 -21.68 -8.37 11.19
N GLU A 72 -21.25 -8.42 9.92
CA GLU A 72 -21.88 -9.21 8.85
C GLU A 72 -21.74 -10.75 9.07
N GLY A 73 -21.15 -11.21 10.17
CA GLY A 73 -20.96 -12.62 10.49
C GLY A 73 -19.73 -13.26 9.84
N LYS A 74 -18.90 -12.48 9.11
CA LYS A 74 -17.70 -13.03 8.45
C LYS A 74 -16.63 -13.39 9.47
N ARG A 75 -15.96 -14.51 9.25
CA ARG A 75 -14.80 -14.93 10.06
C ARG A 75 -13.67 -13.91 9.96
N HIS A 76 -12.79 -13.87 10.95
CA HIS A 76 -11.65 -12.95 10.99
C HIS A 76 -10.87 -12.92 9.67
N VAL A 77 -10.44 -14.08 9.18
CA VAL A 77 -9.68 -14.21 7.93
C VAL A 77 -10.45 -13.63 6.73
N GLN A 78 -11.76 -13.89 6.64
CA GLN A 78 -12.59 -13.34 5.56
C GLN A 78 -12.71 -11.81 5.63
N ALA A 79 -12.81 -11.25 6.83
CA ALA A 79 -12.85 -9.80 7.03
C ALA A 79 -11.50 -9.14 6.68
N VAL A 80 -10.38 -9.77 7.05
CA VAL A 80 -9.04 -9.28 6.70
C VAL A 80 -8.81 -9.35 5.19
N LEU A 81 -9.16 -10.46 4.53
CA LEU A 81 -9.04 -10.60 3.08
C LEU A 81 -9.91 -9.59 2.32
N ALA A 82 -11.13 -9.33 2.79
CA ALA A 82 -11.99 -8.30 2.21
C ALA A 82 -11.36 -6.89 2.34
N LEU A 83 -10.72 -6.60 3.47
CA LEU A 83 -10.00 -5.34 3.66
C LEU A 83 -8.74 -5.26 2.78
N ALA A 84 -7.95 -6.33 2.69
CA ALA A 84 -6.79 -6.40 1.80
C ALA A 84 -7.20 -6.10 0.35
N ARG A 85 -8.27 -6.72 -0.15
CA ARG A 85 -8.83 -6.44 -1.48
C ARG A 85 -9.25 -4.98 -1.64
N ARG A 86 -9.93 -4.40 -0.65
CA ARG A 86 -10.31 -2.98 -0.66
C ARG A 86 -9.06 -2.08 -0.79
N ARG A 87 -7.99 -2.37 -0.05
CA ARG A 87 -6.74 -1.60 -0.10
C ARG A 87 -6.06 -1.67 -1.46
N VAL A 88 -6.01 -2.85 -2.07
CA VAL A 88 -5.51 -3.02 -3.44
C VAL A 88 -6.33 -2.19 -4.43
N ASN A 89 -7.67 -2.21 -4.33
CA ASN A 89 -8.53 -1.41 -5.19
C ASN A 89 -8.29 0.10 -5.03
N VAL A 90 -8.06 0.58 -3.81
CA VAL A 90 -7.70 1.99 -3.56
C VAL A 90 -6.38 2.32 -4.23
N LEU A 91 -5.33 1.51 -4.03
CA LEU A 91 -4.03 1.73 -4.68
C LEU A 91 -4.16 1.76 -6.21
N TRP A 92 -4.92 0.83 -6.78
CA TRP A 92 -5.19 0.79 -8.21
C TRP A 92 -5.89 2.07 -8.70
N ALA A 93 -6.92 2.55 -7.98
CA ALA A 93 -7.61 3.79 -8.33
C ALA A 93 -6.68 5.02 -8.26
N LEU A 94 -5.81 5.09 -7.25
CA LEU A 94 -4.83 6.18 -7.12
C LEU A 94 -3.82 6.19 -8.27
N ILE A 95 -3.33 5.01 -8.67
CA ILE A 95 -2.40 4.86 -9.79
C ILE A 95 -3.10 5.22 -11.11
N ARG A 96 -4.30 4.67 -11.34
CA ARG A 96 -5.10 4.91 -12.55
C ARG A 96 -5.41 6.39 -12.73
N ASP A 97 -5.84 7.06 -11.67
CA ASP A 97 -6.28 8.46 -11.73
C ASP A 97 -5.12 9.45 -11.52
N ARG A 98 -3.92 8.96 -11.21
CA ARG A 98 -2.74 9.75 -10.85
C ARG A 98 -3.01 10.77 -9.73
N ARG A 99 -3.70 10.34 -8.68
CA ARG A 99 -4.05 11.18 -7.53
C ARG A 99 -3.39 10.69 -6.25
N CYS A 100 -3.11 11.61 -5.33
CA CYS A 100 -2.62 11.29 -4.01
C CYS A 100 -3.74 10.72 -3.13
N TYR A 101 -3.36 9.86 -2.17
CA TYR A 101 -4.31 9.35 -1.19
C TYR A 101 -4.88 10.49 -0.35
N GLN A 102 -6.20 10.48 -0.18
CA GLN A 102 -6.92 11.35 0.74
C GLN A 102 -7.76 10.47 1.66
N VAL A 103 -7.77 10.79 2.94
CA VAL A 103 -8.53 10.04 3.96
C VAL A 103 -10.02 10.10 3.66
N THR A 104 -10.48 11.27 3.24
CA THR A 104 -11.85 11.48 2.76
C THR A 104 -11.92 11.05 1.30
N PRO A 105 -12.85 10.15 0.93
CA PRO A 105 -13.05 9.81 -0.47
C PRO A 105 -13.40 11.10 -1.25
N PRO A 106 -12.82 11.31 -2.44
CA PRO A 106 -13.18 12.45 -3.26
C PRO A 106 -14.65 12.33 -3.66
N ALA A 107 -15.39 13.44 -3.61
CA ALA A 107 -16.78 13.46 -4.05
C ALA A 107 -16.85 12.91 -5.48
N THR A 108 -17.57 11.81 -5.67
CA THR A 108 -17.84 11.26 -7.00
C THR A 108 -18.60 12.34 -7.78
N SER A 109 -17.92 13.02 -8.70
CA SER A 109 -18.62 13.80 -9.71
C SER A 109 -19.26 12.80 -10.67
N ALA A 110 -20.57 12.65 -10.60
CA ALA A 110 -21.33 11.91 -11.59
C ALA A 110 -21.15 12.62 -12.94
N ALA A 111 -20.69 11.88 -13.95
CA ALA A 111 -20.64 12.31 -15.34
C ALA A 111 -21.99 12.08 -16.01
#